data_AF-A0A5C5X834-F1
#
_entry.id   AF-A0A5C5X834-F1
#
_cell.length_a   1.000
_cell.length_b   1.000
_cell.length_c   1.000
_cell.angle_alpha   90.00
_cell.angle_beta   90.00
_cell.angle_gamma   90.00
#
_symmetry.space_group_name_H-M   'P 1'
#
loop_
_entity.id
_entity.type
_entity.pdbx_description
1 polymer ?
#
loop_
_entity_poly.entity_id
_entity_poly.type
_entity_poly.pdbx_seq_one_letter_code
_entity_poly.pdbx_strand_id
1 'polypeptide(L)' 'MDTLTLDEHEKAIILSRLQDLNGNKAEAAKSLGISLKTLYNKLNRYREQDERQESK' A
#
# COMPACT_ATOMS: atom_id res chain seq x y z
N MET A 1 -14.75 -17.76 -2.28
CA MET A 1 -13.89 -16.98 -3.18
C MET A 1 -13.68 -15.64 -2.51
N ASP A 2 -12.50 -15.42 -1.97
CA ASP A 2 -12.15 -14.25 -1.16
C ASP A 2 -12.29 -12.99 -2.02
N THR A 3 -13.37 -12.26 -1.82
CA THR A 3 -13.61 -10.95 -2.44
C THR A 3 -12.75 -9.91 -1.73
N LEU A 4 -11.43 -10.07 -1.80
CA LEU A 4 -10.49 -8.99 -1.49
C LEU A 4 -10.83 -7.83 -2.42
N THR A 5 -11.07 -6.66 -1.83
CA THR A 5 -11.35 -5.48 -2.64
C THR A 5 -10.11 -5.09 -3.44
N LEU A 6 -10.29 -4.37 -4.55
CA LEU A 6 -9.17 -3.88 -5.37
C LEU A 6 -8.16 -3.08 -4.52
N ASP A 7 -8.67 -2.35 -3.52
CA ASP A 7 -7.88 -1.54 -2.59
C ASP A 7 -6.98 -2.40 -1.69
N GLU A 8 -7.52 -3.51 -1.16
CA GLU A 8 -6.74 -4.46 -0.36
C GLU A 8 -5.70 -5.21 -1.19
N HIS A 9 -6.05 -5.57 -2.42
CA HIS A 9 -5.11 -6.21 -3.33
C HIS A 9 -3.95 -5.27 -3.68
N GLU A 10 -4.25 -3.99 -3.94
CA GLU A 10 -3.24 -2.96 -4.18
C GLU A 10 -2.35 -2.72 -2.94
N LYS A 11 -2.95 -2.63 -1.75
CA LYS A 11 -2.23 -2.52 -0.47
C LYS A 11 -1.28 -3.69 -0.25
N ALA A 12 -1.74 -4.93 -0.48
CA ALA A 12 -0.92 -6.13 -0.33
C ALA A 12 0.30 -6.10 -1.29
N ILE A 13 0.10 -5.71 -2.55
CA ILE A 13 1.19 -5.57 -3.52
C ILE A 13 2.20 -4.51 -3.06
N ILE A 14 1.73 -3.34 -2.63
CA ILE A 14 2.59 -2.25 -2.16
C ILE A 14 3.43 -2.69 -0.95
N LEU A 15 2.79 -3.33 0.04
CA LEU A 15 3.46 -3.81 1.24
C LEU A 15 4.46 -4.93 0.93
N SER A 16 4.09 -5.88 0.06
CA SER A 16 4.99 -6.94 -0.40
C SER A 16 6.21 -6.35 -1.09
N ARG A 17 6.04 -5.37 -1.99
CA ARG A 17 7.17 -4.71 -2.66
C ARG A 17 8.04 -3.91 -1.72
N LEU A 18 7.45 -3.25 -0.74
CA LEU A 18 8.23 -2.59 0.31
C LEU A 18 9.05 -3.59 1.10
N GLN A 19 8.50 -4.76 1.43
CA GLN A 19 9.21 -5.80 2.16
C GLN A 19 10.36 -6.41 1.32
N ASP A 20 10.11 -6.73 0.04
CA ASP A 20 11.12 -7.22 -0.91
C ASP A 20 12.29 -6.24 -1.06
N LEU A 21 11.99 -4.94 -1.02
CA LEU A 21 12.95 -3.85 -1.18
C LEU A 21 13.45 -3.30 0.17
N ASN A 22 13.29 -4.08 1.25
CA ASN A 22 13.82 -3.77 2.58
C ASN A 22 13.35 -2.41 3.15
N GLY A 23 12.14 -1.98 2.80
CA GLY A 23 11.51 -0.73 3.18
C GLY A 23 11.82 0.46 2.26
N ASN A 24 12.52 0.24 1.15
CA ASN A 24 12.90 1.30 0.22
C ASN A 24 11.70 1.77 -0.63
N LYS A 25 11.12 2.88 -0.20
CA LYS A 25 9.93 3.51 -0.80
C LYS A 25 10.20 4.05 -2.20
N ALA A 26 11.43 4.50 -2.48
CA ALA A 26 11.77 5.05 -3.78
C ALA A 26 11.78 3.95 -4.85
N GLU A 27 12.43 2.83 -4.54
CA GLU A 27 12.48 1.66 -5.42
C GLU A 27 11.10 1.00 -5.56
N ALA A 28 10.31 0.95 -4.47
CA ALA A 28 8.95 0.42 -4.52
C ALA A 28 8.07 1.27 -5.46
N ALA A 29 8.11 2.60 -5.32
CA ALA A 29 7.37 3.50 -6.19
C ALA A 29 7.77 3.34 -7.66
N LYS A 30 9.08 3.25 -7.93
CA LYS A 30 9.63 3.02 -9.27
C LYS A 30 9.19 1.68 -9.84
N SER A 31 9.23 0.60 -9.06
CA SER A 31 8.79 -0.74 -9.47
C SER A 31 7.29 -0.81 -9.74
N LEU A 32 6.50 0.01 -9.05
CA LEU A 32 5.04 0.11 -9.23
C LEU A 32 4.65 1.11 -10.34
N GLY A 33 5.61 1.83 -10.93
CA GLY A 33 5.35 2.83 -11.95
C GLY A 33 4.63 4.08 -11.44
N ILE A 34 4.73 4.37 -10.14
CA ILE A 34 4.09 5.53 -9.49
C ILE A 34 5.13 6.47 -8.88
N SER A 35 4.75 7.73 -8.67
CA SER A 35 5.59 8.68 -7.95
C SER A 35 5.67 8.36 -6.45
N LEU A 36 6.81 8.70 -5.81
CA LEU A 36 7.00 8.61 -4.35
C LEU A 36 5.87 9.28 -3.55
N LYS A 37 5.39 10.44 -4.02
CA LYS A 37 4.24 11.16 -3.43
C LYS A 37 2.96 10.31 -3.46
N THR A 38 2.69 9.64 -4.59
CA THR A 38 1.53 8.77 -4.75
C THR A 38 1.61 7.57 -3.82
N LEU A 39 2.80 6.95 -3.71
CA LEU A 39 3.03 5.86 -2.76
C LEU A 39 2.77 6.31 -1.33
N TYR A 40 3.27 7.48 -0.93
CA TYR A 40 3.01 8.06 0.39
C TYR A 40 1.53 8.30 0.64
N ASN A 41 0.83 8.89 -0.33
CA ASN A 41 -0.61 9.14 -0.24
C ASN A 41 -1.39 7.82 -0.08
N LYS A 42 -1.04 6.77 -0.83
CA LYS A 42 -1.68 5.44 -0.71
C LYS A 42 -1.41 4.83 0.67
N LEU A 43 -0.16 4.83 1.14
CA LEU A 43 0.20 4.32 2.47
C LEU A 43 -0.54 5.06 3.61
N ASN A 44 -0.68 6.39 3.49
CA ASN A 44 -1.42 7.18 4.47
C ASN A 44 -2.91 6.82 4.47
N ARG A 45 -3.52 6.74 3.28
CA ARG A 45 -4.93 6.34 3.13
C ARG A 45 -5.17 4.96 3.73
N TYR A 46 -4.29 3.99 3.50
CA TYR A 46 -4.45 2.65 4.07
C TYR A 46 -4.34 2.64 5.59
N ARG A 47 -3.45 3.46 6.18
CA ARG A 47 -3.39 3.64 7.64
C ARG A 47 -4.68 4.21 8.18
N GLU A 48 -5.19 5.29 7.58
CA GLU A 48 -6.45 5.91 8.00
C GLU A 48 -7.65 4.98 7.81
N GLN A 49 -7.64 4.13 6.77
CA GLN A 49 -8.67 3.11 6.54
C GLN A 49 -8.60 1.97 7.57
N ASP A 50 -7.42 1.52 7.97
CA ASP A 50 -7.22 0.53 9.04
C ASP A 50 -7.79 1.06 10.36
N GLU A 51 -7.40 2.28 10.75
CA GLU A 51 -7.85 2.91 12.01
C GLU A 51 -9.37 3.09 12.06
N ARG A 52 -9.99 3.38 10.92
CA ARG A 52 -11.46 3.48 10.80
C ARG A 52 -12.17 2.12 10.82
N GLN A 53 -11.51 1.05 10.39
CA GLN A 53 -12.07 -0.31 10.46
C GLN A 53 -11.98 -0.89 11.86
N GLU A 54 -10.93 -0.60 12.63
CA GLU A 54 -10.76 -1.08 14.01
C GLU A 54 -11.69 -0.40 15.03
N SER A 55 -12.23 0.79 14.71
CA SER A 55 -13.17 1.51 15.58
C SER A 55 -14.64 1.07 15.42
N LYS A 56 -14.91 -0.05 14.74
CA LYS A 56 -16.28 -0.50 14.40
C LYS A 56 -16.65 -1.84 15.03
#